data_AF-A0A3C1CAY1-F1
#
_entry.id   AF-A0A3C1CAY1-F1
#
_cell.length_a   1.000
_cell.length_b   1.000
_cell.length_c   1.000
_cell.angle_alpha   90.00
_cell.angle_beta   90.00
_cell.angle_gamma   90.00
#
_symmetry.space_group_name_H-M   'P 1'
#
loop_
_entity.id
_entity.type
_entity.pdbx_description
1 polymer ?
#
loop_
_entity_poly.entity_id
_entity_poly.type
_entity_poly.pdbx_seq_one_letter_code
_entity_poly.pdbx_strand_id
1 'polypeptide(L)'
;KGTRYINKDNNGNYWFVQDKTVGVINASDNTITFLPELANKILSGFESILPLDEQNIFISGEKGIFHVNYLKYKENIRPLKVEIRSLTITNKNDSLIYGGFGEIGKPGSYSYKPAFGSNWKTIRINYSSILFGQQSRLEYSYRLKGFENAWSPWTDKTEKEYTNLPEGKYVFEVKTRNNLGNESSITSYSFTVLPP
;
A
#
# COMPACT_ATOMS: atom_id res chain seq x y z
N LYS A 1 -7.84 -21.63 -1.24
CA LYS A 1 -7.38 -20.87 -2.43
C LYS A 1 -6.20 -21.62 -3.01
N GLY A 2 -6.32 -22.16 -4.22
CA GLY A 2 -5.30 -23.05 -4.79
C GLY A 2 -4.55 -22.39 -5.95
N THR A 3 -3.25 -22.62 -6.03
CA THR A 3 -2.47 -22.33 -7.25
C THR A 3 -2.96 -23.26 -8.36
N ARG A 4 -3.30 -22.69 -9.52
CA ARG A 4 -3.90 -23.46 -10.63
C ARG A 4 -2.91 -23.79 -11.74
N TYR A 5 -1.84 -23.01 -11.82
CA TYR A 5 -0.83 -23.15 -12.86
C TYR A 5 0.51 -22.66 -12.33
N ILE A 6 1.59 -23.32 -12.74
CA ILE A 6 2.96 -22.88 -12.48
C ILE A 6 3.85 -23.29 -13.65
N ASN A 7 4.74 -22.40 -14.10
CA ASN A 7 5.74 -22.67 -15.12
C ASN A 7 7.05 -21.95 -14.75
N LYS A 8 8.19 -22.57 -15.06
CA LYS A 8 9.51 -22.04 -14.72
C LYS A 8 10.10 -21.31 -15.92
N ASP A 9 10.75 -20.17 -15.69
CA ASP A 9 11.51 -19.46 -16.73
C ASP A 9 13.00 -19.87 -16.75
N ASN A 10 13.72 -19.42 -17.78
CA ASN A 10 15.14 -19.71 -17.95
C ASN A 10 16.04 -19.12 -16.85
N ASN A 11 15.56 -18.13 -16.10
CA ASN A 11 16.28 -17.47 -15.01
C ASN A 11 16.00 -18.14 -13.65
N GLY A 12 15.16 -19.18 -13.64
CA GLY A 12 14.84 -19.93 -12.44
C GLY A 12 13.61 -19.44 -11.69
N ASN A 13 12.94 -18.37 -12.14
CA ASN A 13 11.72 -17.87 -11.51
C ASN A 13 10.53 -18.76 -11.86
N TYR A 14 9.52 -18.75 -10.99
CA TYR A 14 8.29 -19.49 -11.21
C TYR A 14 7.13 -18.54 -11.45
N TRP A 15 6.59 -18.59 -12.67
CA TRP A 15 5.38 -17.89 -13.07
C TRP A 15 4.17 -18.73 -12.70
N PHE A 16 3.17 -18.13 -12.06
CA PHE A 16 2.00 -18.87 -11.59
C PHE A 16 0.70 -18.09 -11.76
N VAL A 17 -0.42 -18.81 -11.69
CA VAL A 17 -1.75 -18.22 -11.60
C VAL A 17 -2.42 -18.64 -10.30
N GLN A 18 -2.85 -17.65 -9.53
CA GLN A 18 -3.61 -17.81 -8.30
C GLN A 18 -4.78 -16.83 -8.30
N ASP A 19 -5.99 -17.30 -7.99
CA ASP A 19 -7.20 -16.45 -7.92
C ASP A 19 -7.35 -15.52 -9.16
N LYS A 20 -7.22 -16.09 -10.38
CA LYS A 20 -7.25 -15.36 -11.66
C LYS A 20 -6.23 -14.22 -11.79
N THR A 21 -5.16 -14.24 -11.00
CA THR A 21 -4.09 -13.25 -11.02
C THR A 21 -2.76 -13.94 -11.30
N VAL A 22 -1.95 -13.32 -12.16
CA VAL A 22 -0.60 -13.80 -12.47
C VAL A 22 0.35 -13.32 -11.38
N GLY A 23 1.24 -14.18 -10.94
CA GLY A 23 2.37 -13.81 -10.11
C GLY A 23 3.65 -14.49 -10.58
N VAL A 24 4.77 -13.99 -10.07
CA VAL A 24 6.09 -14.57 -10.27
C VAL A 24 6.80 -14.68 -8.92
N ILE A 25 7.32 -15.87 -8.65
CA ILE A 25 8.20 -16.14 -7.52
C ILE A 25 9.62 -15.96 -8.03
N ASN A 26 10.32 -14.96 -7.53
CA ASN A 26 11.73 -14.77 -7.80
C ASN A 26 12.54 -15.76 -6.97
N ALA A 27 13.22 -16.71 -7.63
CA ALA A 27 13.92 -17.78 -6.94
C ALA A 27 15.21 -17.30 -6.24
N SER A 28 15.74 -16.13 -6.60
CA SER A 28 16.97 -15.59 -6.01
C SER A 28 16.75 -15.03 -4.60
N ASP A 29 15.58 -14.45 -4.34
CA ASP A 29 15.26 -13.75 -3.08
C ASP A 29 13.96 -14.24 -2.41
N ASN A 30 13.30 -15.25 -2.99
CA ASN A 30 12.01 -15.80 -2.56
C ASN A 30 10.88 -14.76 -2.46
N THR A 31 10.99 -13.65 -3.20
CA THR A 31 9.93 -12.65 -3.26
C THR A 31 8.83 -13.06 -4.25
N ILE A 32 7.60 -12.65 -3.95
CA ILE A 32 6.45 -12.86 -4.83
C ILE A 32 6.00 -11.52 -5.36
N THR A 33 6.04 -11.37 -6.69
CA THR A 33 5.51 -10.21 -7.40
C THR A 33 4.23 -10.60 -8.10
N PHE A 34 3.10 -10.03 -7.72
CA PHE A 34 1.86 -10.16 -8.48
C PHE A 34 1.81 -9.15 -9.62
N LEU A 35 1.16 -9.49 -10.73
CA LEU A 35 0.85 -8.59 -11.83
C LEU A 35 -0.65 -8.20 -11.77
N PRO A 36 -1.03 -7.23 -10.93
CA PRO A 36 -2.43 -6.86 -10.71
C PRO A 36 -3.11 -6.33 -11.98
N GLU A 37 -2.35 -5.81 -12.94
CA GLU A 37 -2.86 -5.39 -14.25
C GLU A 37 -3.49 -6.54 -15.04
N LEU A 38 -3.17 -7.78 -14.71
CA LEU A 38 -3.72 -9.01 -15.29
C LEU A 38 -4.78 -9.67 -14.41
N ALA A 39 -5.10 -9.11 -13.24
CA ALA A 39 -6.11 -9.65 -12.35
C ALA A 39 -7.47 -9.74 -13.05
N ASN A 40 -8.12 -10.91 -12.96
CA ASN A 40 -9.39 -11.24 -13.62
C ASN A 40 -9.35 -11.18 -15.16
N LYS A 41 -8.18 -11.13 -15.78
CA LYS A 41 -8.03 -11.19 -17.24
C LYS A 41 -7.62 -12.56 -17.75
N ILE A 42 -7.35 -13.50 -16.85
CA ILE A 42 -6.88 -14.86 -17.16
C ILE A 42 -8.07 -15.80 -17.37
N LEU A 43 -8.01 -16.58 -18.45
CA LEU A 43 -9.02 -17.59 -18.77
C LEU A 43 -8.89 -18.77 -17.81
N SER A 44 -9.92 -18.96 -16.98
CA SER A 44 -9.90 -20.01 -15.97
C SER A 44 -10.01 -21.40 -16.60
N GLY A 45 -9.16 -22.34 -16.17
CA GLY A 45 -9.10 -23.71 -16.69
C GLY A 45 -8.27 -23.86 -17.98
N PHE A 46 -7.79 -22.75 -18.53
CA PHE A 46 -6.91 -22.70 -19.70
C PHE A 46 -5.74 -21.74 -19.43
N GLU A 47 -5.29 -21.70 -18.17
CA GLU A 47 -4.13 -20.91 -17.77
C GLU A 47 -2.89 -21.37 -18.58
N SER A 48 -2.24 -20.42 -19.25
CA SER A 48 -1.01 -20.69 -20.00
C SER A 48 -0.08 -19.49 -19.92
N ILE A 49 1.15 -19.73 -19.49
CA ILE A 49 2.22 -18.74 -19.42
C ILE A 49 3.46 -19.33 -20.10
N LEU A 50 3.93 -18.64 -21.13
CA LEU A 50 5.12 -18.96 -21.91
C LEU A 50 6.20 -17.88 -21.70
N PRO A 51 7.11 -18.07 -20.74
CA PRO A 51 8.23 -17.16 -20.51
C PRO A 51 9.42 -17.54 -21.40
N LEU A 52 9.57 -16.90 -22.57
CA LEU A 52 10.70 -17.16 -23.46
C LEU A 52 12.01 -16.55 -22.90
N ASP A 53 11.92 -15.32 -22.42
CA ASP A 53 12.98 -14.56 -21.75
C ASP A 53 12.35 -13.43 -20.91
N GLU A 54 13.16 -12.62 -20.20
CA GLU A 54 12.65 -11.55 -19.33
C GLU A 54 11.89 -10.44 -20.07
N GLN A 55 12.05 -10.31 -21.37
CA GLN A 55 11.38 -9.31 -22.20
C GLN A 55 10.14 -9.88 -22.90
N ASN A 56 10.05 -11.21 -23.02
CA ASN A 56 9.06 -11.92 -23.81
C ASN A 56 8.35 -13.00 -23.00
N ILE A 57 7.38 -12.57 -22.18
CA ILE A 57 6.47 -13.46 -21.48
C ILE A 57 5.08 -13.34 -22.12
N PHE A 58 4.56 -14.45 -22.63
CA PHE A 58 3.22 -14.52 -23.22
C PHE A 58 2.25 -15.21 -22.27
N ILE A 59 1.12 -14.56 -22.01
CA ILE A 59 0.12 -15.04 -21.05
C ILE A 59 -1.23 -15.10 -21.75
N SER A 60 -1.86 -16.27 -21.75
CA SER A 60 -3.21 -16.44 -22.29
C SER A 60 -4.25 -15.78 -21.37
N GLY A 61 -5.14 -15.01 -21.97
CA GLY A 61 -6.23 -14.32 -21.29
C GLY A 61 -7.58 -14.55 -21.96
N GLU A 62 -8.64 -14.06 -21.32
CA GLU A 62 -10.01 -14.17 -21.85
C GLU A 62 -10.19 -13.44 -23.20
N LYS A 63 -9.36 -12.43 -23.47
CA LYS A 63 -9.42 -11.58 -24.69
C LYS A 63 -8.18 -11.71 -25.57
N GLY A 64 -7.55 -12.89 -25.62
CA GLY A 64 -6.37 -13.15 -26.45
C GLY A 64 -5.11 -13.39 -25.63
N ILE A 65 -3.99 -12.81 -26.06
CA ILE A 65 -2.66 -13.02 -25.44
C ILE A 65 -2.13 -11.68 -24.92
N PHE A 66 -1.66 -11.66 -23.68
CA PHE A 66 -0.88 -10.57 -23.12
C PHE A 66 0.61 -10.82 -23.35
N HIS A 67 1.32 -9.83 -23.87
CA HIS A 67 2.78 -9.80 -23.91
C HIS A 67 3.28 -8.93 -22.75
N VAL A 68 4.14 -9.50 -21.93
CA VAL A 68 4.74 -8.85 -20.76
C VAL A 68 6.24 -8.80 -20.94
N ASN A 69 6.79 -7.59 -20.90
CA ASN A 69 8.22 -7.35 -20.73
C ASN A 69 8.51 -7.16 -19.24
N TYR A 70 8.93 -8.24 -18.58
CA TYR A 70 9.14 -8.27 -17.13
C TYR A 70 10.40 -7.50 -16.71
N LEU A 71 11.44 -7.47 -17.55
CA LEU A 71 12.62 -6.63 -17.32
C LEU A 71 12.23 -5.15 -17.16
N LYS A 72 11.47 -4.62 -18.15
CA LYS A 72 10.96 -3.24 -18.11
C LYS A 72 9.94 -3.03 -16.99
N TYR A 73 9.19 -4.06 -16.62
CA TYR A 73 8.26 -3.99 -15.49
C TYR A 73 8.99 -3.74 -14.17
N LYS A 74 10.10 -4.47 -13.92
CA LYS A 74 10.96 -4.30 -12.73
C LYS A 74 11.63 -2.92 -12.69
N GLU A 75 12.05 -2.39 -13.84
CA GLU A 75 12.69 -1.07 -13.95
C GLU A 75 11.74 0.10 -13.73
N ASN A 76 10.43 -0.09 -13.86
CA ASN A 76 9.43 0.97 -13.75
C ASN A 76 9.15 1.35 -12.27
N ILE A 77 10.20 1.69 -11.54
CA ILE A 77 10.18 2.16 -10.16
C ILE A 77 9.77 3.63 -10.18
N ARG A 78 8.47 3.89 -10.08
CA ARG A 78 7.99 5.25 -9.81
C ARG A 78 8.17 5.56 -8.33
N PRO A 79 8.69 6.75 -7.97
CA PRO A 79 8.76 7.14 -6.57
C PRO A 79 7.35 7.14 -5.98
N LEU A 80 7.13 6.27 -4.99
CA LEU A 80 5.87 6.20 -4.28
C LEU A 80 5.79 7.34 -3.28
N LYS A 81 4.63 7.98 -3.22
CA LYS A 81 4.35 9.03 -2.24
C LYS A 81 2.99 8.79 -1.60
N VAL A 82 2.96 8.67 -0.28
CA VAL A 82 1.72 8.63 0.49
C VAL A 82 1.48 9.98 1.14
N GLU A 83 0.23 10.43 1.12
CA GLU A 83 -0.20 11.68 1.76
C GLU A 83 -1.25 11.37 2.82
N ILE A 84 -1.14 12.05 3.97
CA ILE A 84 -2.22 12.07 4.96
C ILE A 84 -3.26 13.05 4.43
N ARG A 85 -4.48 12.57 4.21
CA ARG A 85 -5.58 13.34 3.59
C ARG A 85 -6.44 14.04 4.61
N SER A 86 -6.73 13.37 5.70
CA SER A 86 -7.47 14.00 6.78
C SER A 86 -7.22 13.36 8.13
N LEU A 87 -7.42 14.16 9.16
CA LEU A 87 -7.56 13.71 10.53
C LEU A 87 -8.87 14.28 11.05
N THR A 88 -9.77 13.40 11.50
CA THR A 88 -11.08 13.76 12.04
C THR A 88 -11.25 13.17 13.42
N ILE A 89 -12.00 13.87 14.27
CA ILE A 89 -12.46 13.34 15.54
C ILE A 89 -13.94 13.02 15.38
N THR A 90 -14.30 11.80 15.76
CA THR A 90 -15.68 11.33 15.70
C THR A 90 -16.23 11.27 17.13
N ASN A 91 -17.30 12.03 17.38
CA ASN A 91 -18.05 12.05 18.65
C ASN A 91 -19.55 12.29 18.35
N LYS A 92 -20.33 12.89 19.27
CA LYS A 92 -21.71 13.34 18.99
C LYS A 92 -21.77 14.44 17.92
N ASN A 93 -20.71 15.25 17.79
CA ASN A 93 -20.49 16.21 16.71
C ASN A 93 -19.12 15.92 16.09
N ASP A 94 -19.06 15.75 14.77
CA ASP A 94 -17.80 15.49 14.07
C ASP A 94 -16.97 16.76 13.91
N SER A 95 -15.64 16.63 13.97
CA SER A 95 -14.72 17.76 13.76
C SER A 95 -13.60 17.37 12.81
N LEU A 96 -13.40 18.16 11.75
CA LEU A 96 -12.25 18.07 10.86
C LEU A 96 -11.08 18.84 11.48
N ILE A 97 -9.99 18.13 11.77
CA ILE A 97 -8.78 18.71 12.34
C ILE A 97 -7.78 19.06 11.26
N TYR A 98 -7.67 18.18 10.28
CA TYR A 98 -6.75 18.35 9.17
C TYR A 98 -7.44 17.86 7.89
N GLY A 99 -7.38 18.67 6.82
CA GLY A 99 -8.05 18.41 5.55
C GLY A 99 -7.10 18.24 4.36
N GLY A 100 -5.81 17.94 4.60
CA GLY A 100 -4.87 17.63 3.50
C GLY A 100 -4.20 18.85 2.87
N PHE A 101 -4.27 20.03 3.50
CA PHE A 101 -3.62 21.27 3.05
C PHE A 101 -2.73 21.85 4.16
N GLY A 102 -1.53 22.32 3.80
CA GLY A 102 -0.48 22.77 4.74
C GLY A 102 0.72 21.81 4.75
N GLU A 103 1.94 22.35 4.79
CA GLU A 103 3.18 21.57 4.70
C GLU A 103 3.29 20.56 5.86
N ILE A 104 3.20 19.27 5.55
CA ILE A 104 3.51 18.16 6.45
C ILE A 104 4.97 17.76 6.24
N GLY A 105 5.74 17.63 7.32
CA GLY A 105 7.01 16.89 7.31
C GLY A 105 8.30 17.71 7.19
N LYS A 106 8.26 19.04 7.30
CA LYS A 106 9.48 19.82 7.57
C LYS A 106 9.58 20.12 9.08
N PRO A 107 10.73 19.94 9.73
CA PRO A 107 10.95 20.50 11.05
C PRO A 107 10.85 22.03 10.94
N GLY A 108 9.69 22.58 11.34
CA GLY A 108 9.39 24.01 11.28
C GLY A 108 8.20 24.44 10.42
N SER A 109 7.57 23.57 9.62
CA SER A 109 6.36 23.97 8.89
C SER A 109 5.09 23.68 9.72
N TYR A 110 4.43 24.76 10.15
CA TYR A 110 3.16 24.81 10.87
C TYR A 110 2.87 23.64 11.82
N SER A 111 3.50 23.71 13.00
CA SER A 111 3.07 23.00 14.21
C SER A 111 1.72 23.54 14.69
N TYR A 112 0.65 23.37 13.91
CA TYR A 112 -0.67 23.31 14.55
C TYR A 112 -0.63 21.99 15.32
N LYS A 113 -0.26 22.06 16.61
CA LYS A 113 -0.39 20.97 17.57
C LYS A 113 -1.81 21.09 18.08
N PRO A 114 -2.77 20.44 17.43
CA PRO A 114 -4.13 20.58 17.88
C PRO A 114 -4.18 19.84 19.22
N ALA A 115 -4.55 20.59 20.26
CA ALA A 115 -4.52 20.15 21.64
C ALA A 115 -5.98 19.98 22.09
N PHE A 116 -6.24 18.86 22.72
CA PHE A 116 -7.49 18.14 22.54
C PHE A 116 -8.02 17.63 23.87
N GLY A 117 -9.20 18.05 24.32
CA GLY A 117 -9.74 17.67 25.64
C GLY A 117 -10.18 16.20 25.72
N SER A 118 -10.24 15.65 26.95
CA SER A 118 -10.44 14.21 27.23
C SER A 118 -11.78 13.58 26.81
N ASN A 119 -12.74 14.37 26.33
CA ASN A 119 -14.08 13.88 25.96
C ASN A 119 -14.16 13.15 24.61
N TRP A 120 -13.02 12.82 24.01
CA TRP A 120 -12.94 12.35 22.63
C TRP A 120 -12.72 10.86 22.56
N LYS A 121 -13.57 10.19 21.79
CA LYS A 121 -13.60 8.73 21.77
C LYS A 121 -12.80 8.13 20.63
N THR A 122 -12.75 8.80 19.49
CA THR A 122 -12.19 8.21 18.26
C THR A 122 -11.47 9.26 17.41
N ILE A 123 -10.23 8.98 17.03
CA ILE A 123 -9.50 9.68 15.98
C ILE A 123 -9.47 8.78 14.75
N ARG A 124 -9.95 9.32 13.61
CA ARG A 124 -9.86 8.68 12.31
C ARG A 124 -8.85 9.42 11.43
N ILE A 125 -7.94 8.68 10.83
CA ILE A 125 -6.91 9.21 9.94
C ILE A 125 -7.09 8.57 8.57
N ASN A 126 -7.26 9.40 7.55
CA ASN A 126 -7.33 8.95 6.16
C ASN A 126 -6.02 9.28 5.45
N TYR A 127 -5.53 8.36 4.65
CA TYR A 127 -4.29 8.51 3.89
C TYR A 127 -4.44 7.86 2.52
N SER A 128 -3.75 8.40 1.52
CA SER A 128 -3.75 7.82 0.18
C SER A 128 -2.52 8.22 -0.62
N SER A 129 -2.13 7.35 -1.54
CA SER A 129 -1.10 7.62 -2.54
C SER A 129 -1.74 7.91 -3.88
N ILE A 130 -1.15 8.84 -4.64
CA ILE A 130 -1.52 9.09 -6.04
C ILE A 130 -0.51 8.31 -6.88
N LEU A 131 -0.92 7.14 -7.35
CA LEU A 131 -0.16 6.42 -8.37
C LEU A 131 -0.91 6.48 -9.69
N PHE A 132 -0.48 7.39 -10.57
CA PHE A 132 -0.99 7.46 -11.94
C PHE A 132 -0.25 6.42 -12.80
N GLY A 133 -0.99 5.64 -13.58
CA GLY A 133 -0.45 4.85 -14.70
C GLY A 133 -0.12 3.38 -14.43
N GLN A 134 -0.20 2.90 -13.19
CA GLN A 134 -0.25 1.47 -12.88
C GLN A 134 -1.45 1.22 -11.99
N GLN A 135 -2.25 0.22 -12.34
CA GLN A 135 -3.38 -0.25 -11.54
C GLN A 135 -2.84 -1.18 -10.43
N SER A 136 -1.73 -0.77 -9.80
CA SER A 136 -1.09 -1.55 -8.76
C SER A 136 -1.88 -1.41 -7.46
N ARG A 137 -2.18 -2.56 -6.86
CA ARG A 137 -2.80 -2.62 -5.54
C ARG A 137 -1.75 -2.19 -4.54
N LEU A 138 -1.78 -0.91 -4.18
CA LEU A 138 -0.91 -0.37 -3.15
C LEU A 138 -1.33 -0.91 -1.79
N GLU A 139 -0.33 -1.25 -1.00
CA GLU A 139 -0.51 -1.59 0.40
C GLU A 139 0.08 -0.49 1.28
N TYR A 140 -0.46 -0.36 2.47
CA TYR A 140 -0.09 0.63 3.47
C TYR A 140 0.31 -0.08 4.74
N SER A 141 1.30 0.49 5.41
CA SER A 141 1.72 0.13 6.75
C SER A 141 1.78 1.40 7.57
N TYR A 142 1.20 1.37 8.77
CA TYR A 142 1.11 2.52 9.65
C TYR A 142 1.55 2.16 11.07
N ARG A 143 1.87 3.19 11.86
CA ARG A 143 2.05 3.07 13.31
C ARG A 143 1.74 4.38 14.01
N LEU A 144 1.54 4.32 15.32
CA LEU A 144 1.31 5.49 16.16
C LEU A 144 2.33 5.53 17.29
N LYS A 145 3.46 6.20 17.06
CA LYS A 145 4.46 6.39 18.12
C LYS A 145 3.83 7.11 19.30
N GLY A 146 4.09 6.60 20.50
CA GLY A 146 3.40 7.02 21.74
C GLY A 146 2.26 6.08 22.16
N PHE A 147 1.81 5.20 21.28
CA PHE A 147 0.81 4.15 21.57
C PHE A 147 1.33 2.76 21.15
N GLU A 148 1.66 2.60 19.86
CA GLU A 148 2.22 1.37 19.27
C GLU A 148 3.44 1.70 18.41
N ASN A 149 4.61 1.17 18.78
CA ASN A 149 5.87 1.45 18.08
C ASN A 149 6.14 0.51 16.89
N ALA A 150 5.49 -0.64 16.86
CA ALA A 150 5.59 -1.60 15.76
C ALA A 150 4.76 -1.13 14.56
N TRP A 151 5.26 -1.43 13.36
CA TRP A 151 4.48 -1.23 12.14
C TRP A 151 3.34 -2.24 12.05
N SER A 152 2.19 -1.80 11.54
CA SER A 152 1.08 -2.70 11.22
C SER A 152 1.50 -3.71 10.15
N PRO A 153 0.81 -4.86 10.07
CA PRO A 153 0.81 -5.64 8.84
C PRO A 153 0.37 -4.77 7.66
N TRP A 154 0.86 -5.12 6.47
CA TRP A 154 0.48 -4.46 5.23
C TRP A 154 -1.01 -4.69 4.93
N THR A 155 -1.70 -3.63 4.54
CA THR A 155 -3.13 -3.64 4.27
C THR A 155 -3.48 -2.69 3.14
N ASP A 156 -4.54 -2.97 2.38
CA ASP A 156 -5.08 -2.07 1.36
C ASP A 156 -6.03 -1.00 1.93
N LYS A 157 -6.26 -1.02 3.25
CA LYS A 157 -7.06 0.01 3.94
C LYS A 157 -6.37 1.37 3.91
N THR A 158 -7.11 2.38 3.47
CA THR A 158 -6.70 3.79 3.38
C THR A 158 -7.11 4.62 4.61
N GLU A 159 -7.58 3.95 5.66
CA GLU A 159 -8.00 4.59 6.90
C GLU A 159 -7.57 3.78 8.12
N LYS A 160 -7.31 4.50 9.21
CA LYS A 160 -7.08 3.91 10.53
C LYS A 160 -7.82 4.70 11.60
N GLU A 161 -8.49 3.98 12.48
CA GLU A 161 -9.11 4.52 13.69
C GLU A 161 -8.33 4.12 14.94
N TYR A 162 -8.18 5.07 15.85
CA TYR A 162 -7.72 4.87 17.22
C TYR A 162 -8.81 5.34 18.17
N THR A 163 -9.11 4.54 19.19
CA THR A 163 -10.12 4.86 20.20
C THR A 163 -9.50 5.00 21.58
N ASN A 164 -10.08 5.86 22.42
CA ASN A 164 -9.67 6.06 23.82
C ASN A 164 -8.15 6.25 24.01
N LEU A 165 -7.53 7.08 23.17
CA LEU A 165 -6.10 7.40 23.32
C LEU A 165 -5.89 8.18 24.63
N PRO A 166 -4.96 7.74 25.50
CA PRO A 166 -4.58 8.48 26.70
C PRO A 166 -4.04 9.88 26.37
N GLU A 167 -3.97 10.75 27.37
CA GLU A 167 -3.21 11.99 27.26
C GLU A 167 -1.75 11.71 26.89
N GLY A 168 -1.19 12.53 26.00
CA GLY A 168 0.17 12.29 25.50
C GLY A 168 0.44 12.87 24.12
N LYS A 169 1.70 12.73 23.71
CA LYS A 169 2.19 13.16 22.40
C LYS A 169 2.28 11.96 21.46
N TYR A 170 1.72 12.11 20.28
CA TYR A 170 1.65 11.03 19.30
C TYR A 170 2.22 11.47 17.95
N VAL A 171 2.85 10.52 17.25
CA VAL A 171 3.26 10.69 15.85
C VAL A 171 2.70 9.53 15.04
N PHE A 172 1.70 9.82 14.21
CA PHE A 172 1.21 8.89 13.22
C PHE A 172 2.19 8.84 12.06
N GLU A 173 2.66 7.65 11.70
CA GLU A 173 3.55 7.43 10.57
C GLU A 173 2.88 6.44 9.62
N VAL A 174 2.97 6.71 8.31
CA VAL A 174 2.47 5.84 7.26
C VAL A 174 3.48 5.75 6.12
N LYS A 175 3.61 4.56 5.55
CA LYS A 175 4.33 4.30 4.31
C LYS A 175 3.46 3.43 3.41
N THR A 176 3.70 3.50 2.10
CA THR A 176 3.05 2.63 1.12
C THR A 176 4.08 1.80 0.38
N ARG A 177 3.66 0.64 -0.11
CA ARG A 177 4.46 -0.17 -1.04
C ARG A 177 3.65 -0.60 -2.25
N ASN A 178 4.34 -0.83 -3.35
CA ASN A 178 3.74 -1.48 -4.51
C ASN A 178 3.94 -3.00 -4.46
N ASN A 179 3.38 -3.69 -5.45
CA ASN A 179 3.48 -5.12 -5.67
C ASN A 179 4.89 -5.64 -6.00
N LEU A 180 5.84 -4.77 -6.32
CA LEU A 180 7.27 -5.07 -6.49
C LEU A 180 8.06 -4.93 -5.19
N GLY A 181 7.39 -4.56 -4.08
CA GLY A 181 8.03 -4.32 -2.80
C GLY A 181 8.71 -2.96 -2.67
N ASN A 182 8.65 -2.10 -3.69
CA ASN A 182 9.15 -0.73 -3.58
C ASN A 182 8.33 0.01 -2.54
N GLU A 183 8.99 0.66 -1.58
CA GLU A 183 8.35 1.44 -0.53
C GLU A 183 8.47 2.95 -0.78
N SER A 184 7.50 3.73 -0.30
CA SER A 184 7.60 5.18 -0.21
C SER A 184 8.50 5.60 0.97
N SER A 185 8.91 6.87 0.95
CA SER A 185 9.32 7.53 2.20
C SER A 185 8.18 7.53 3.23
N ILE A 186 8.54 7.68 4.51
CA ILE A 186 7.57 7.77 5.60
C ILE A 186 6.95 9.17 5.61
N THR A 187 5.64 9.23 5.61
CA THR A 187 4.87 10.46 5.87
C THR A 187 4.37 10.44 7.31
N SER A 188 4.54 11.53 8.04
CA SER A 188 4.24 11.60 9.47
C SER A 188 3.40 12.80 9.87
N TYR A 189 2.50 12.63 10.83
CA TYR A 189 1.71 13.71 11.44
C TYR A 189 1.77 13.64 12.97
N SER A 190 2.11 14.75 13.62
CA SER A 190 2.24 14.84 15.08
C SER A 190 1.04 15.55 15.71
N PHE A 191 0.49 15.00 16.79
CA PHE A 191 -0.61 15.59 17.54
C PHE A 191 -0.48 15.34 19.04
N THR A 192 -1.29 16.01 19.87
CA THR A 192 -1.25 15.86 21.34
C THR A 192 -2.65 15.75 21.90
N VAL A 193 -2.88 14.73 22.72
CA VAL A 193 -4.11 14.58 23.50
C VAL A 193 -3.87 15.23 24.86
N LEU A 194 -4.71 16.19 25.24
CA LEU A 194 -4.61 16.91 26.52
C LEU A 194 -5.33 16.15 27.64
N PRO A 195 -4.94 16.41 28.90
CA PRO A 195 -5.69 15.99 30.07
C PRO A 195 -7.14 16.54 30.08
N PRO A 196 -8.04 15.94 30.88
CA PRO A 196 -9.37 16.46 31.18
C PRO A 196 -9.37 17.88 31.76
#